data_AF-A0A6P6RB02-F1
#
_entry.id   AF-A0A6P6RB02-F1
#
_cell.length_a   1.000
_cell.length_b   1.000
_cell.length_c   1.000
_cell.angle_alpha   90.00
_cell.angle_beta   90.00
_cell.angle_gamma   90.00
#
_symmetry.space_group_name_H-M   'P 1'
#
loop_
_entity.id
_entity.type
_entity.pdbx_description
1 polymer ?
#
loop_
_entity_poly.entity_id
_entity_poly.type
_entity_poly.pdbx_seq_one_letter_code
_entity_poly.pdbx_strand_id
1 'polypeptide(L)'
;MVQKGDCSKFDVESLKQLLKLLPEKHEIDNLKSFQGDPDKLANVDHFYLSLLAVPCYQLRIECMLLCEETLSVLEILKPKVELLETACENLRKSSLLPSFCKLILSVGNFLNYGSHTGNAEGFKISSLLKLTETKANKSRITLLHHILEEAELNHQELLELPDDIEACERAAG
;
A
#
# COMPACT_ATOMS: atom_id res chain seq x y z
N MET A 1 14.13 -7.29 30.33
CA MET A 1 13.33 -7.08 29.10
C MET A 1 13.87 -7.89 27.93
N VAL A 2 15.12 -7.67 27.49
CA VAL A 2 15.79 -8.46 26.43
C VAL A 2 15.73 -9.97 26.69
N GLN A 3 15.92 -10.40 27.94
CA GLN A 3 15.80 -11.82 28.32
C GLN A 3 14.46 -12.46 27.93
N LYS A 4 13.37 -11.69 28.00
CA LYS A 4 12.01 -12.14 27.65
C LYS A 4 11.59 -11.79 26.23
N GLY A 5 12.41 -11.06 25.47
CA GLY A 5 12.03 -10.51 24.16
C GLY A 5 10.87 -9.51 24.24
N ASP A 6 10.74 -8.80 25.36
CA ASP A 6 9.62 -7.88 25.62
C ASP A 6 9.88 -6.52 24.98
N CYS A 7 9.10 -6.18 23.94
CA CYS A 7 9.18 -4.92 23.20
C CYS A 7 8.33 -3.78 23.78
N SER A 8 7.59 -3.99 24.88
CA SER A 8 6.63 -2.98 25.40
C SER A 8 7.22 -1.62 25.80
N LYS A 9 8.54 -1.52 25.97
CA LYS A 9 9.26 -0.27 26.26
C LYS A 9 10.34 0.07 25.23
N PHE A 10 10.36 -0.66 24.11
CA PHE A 10 11.36 -0.48 23.07
C PHE A 10 10.67 -0.16 21.75
N ASP A 11 10.94 1.03 21.22
CA ASP A 11 10.58 1.34 19.84
C ASP A 11 11.72 0.96 18.88
N VAL A 12 11.43 1.05 17.58
CA VAL A 12 12.38 0.74 16.49
C VAL A 12 13.67 1.55 16.63
N GLU A 13 13.59 2.82 17.02
CA GLU A 13 14.76 3.69 17.14
C GLU A 13 15.65 3.27 18.32
N SER A 14 15.05 3.03 19.48
CA SER A 14 15.75 2.59 20.69
C SER A 14 16.46 1.25 20.47
N LEU A 15 15.84 0.31 19.76
CA LEU A 15 16.46 -0.98 19.42
C LEU A 15 17.62 -0.82 18.42
N LYS A 16 17.47 0.06 17.43
CA LYS A 16 18.57 0.41 16.50
C LYS A 16 19.74 1.05 17.21
N GLN A 17 19.48 1.95 18.16
CA GLN A 17 20.52 2.57 18.98
C GLN A 17 21.19 1.52 19.88
N LEU A 18 20.41 0.65 20.53
CA LEU A 18 20.94 -0.42 21.37
C LEU A 18 21.85 -1.37 20.58
N LEU A 19 21.50 -1.74 19.35
CA LEU A 19 22.36 -2.57 18.48
C LEU A 19 23.69 -1.89 18.15
N LYS A 20 23.69 -0.57 17.93
CA LYS A 20 24.92 0.21 17.68
C LYS A 20 25.82 0.35 18.90
N LEU A 21 25.24 0.22 20.10
CA LEU A 21 25.93 0.35 21.38
C LEU A 21 26.29 -1.00 22.00
N LEU A 22 26.15 -2.11 21.26
CA LEU A 22 26.57 -3.41 21.77
C LEU A 22 28.09 -3.46 21.94
N PRO A 23 28.58 -4.12 23.00
CA PRO A 23 30.01 -4.19 23.25
C PRO A 23 30.71 -4.99 22.15
N GLU A 24 31.86 -4.51 21.70
CA GLU A 24 32.72 -5.20 20.78
C GLU A 24 33.43 -6.39 21.46
N LYS A 25 33.92 -7.33 20.65
CA LYS A 25 34.60 -8.54 21.16
C LYS A 25 35.73 -8.22 22.14
N HIS A 26 36.54 -7.20 21.83
CA HIS A 26 37.66 -6.80 22.68
C HIS A 26 37.20 -6.23 24.03
N GLU A 27 36.09 -5.47 24.06
CA GLU A 27 35.49 -4.94 25.30
C GLU A 27 34.92 -6.07 26.17
N ILE A 28 34.29 -7.06 25.54
CA ILE A 28 33.77 -8.25 26.21
C ILE A 28 34.92 -9.04 26.85
N ASP A 29 36.02 -9.25 26.13
CA ASP A 29 37.18 -10.00 26.62
C ASP A 29 37.87 -9.27 27.78
N ASN A 30 37.98 -7.94 27.71
CA ASN A 30 38.49 -7.10 28.79
C ASN A 30 37.61 -7.19 30.05
N LEU A 31 36.29 -7.11 29.90
CA LEU A 31 35.34 -7.24 31.03
C LEU A 31 35.40 -8.63 31.66
N LYS A 32 35.53 -9.70 30.87
CA LYS A 32 35.63 -11.08 31.37
C LYS A 32 36.95 -11.38 32.06
N SER A 33 38.03 -10.71 31.68
CA SER A 33 39.37 -10.91 32.24
C SER A 33 39.67 -9.98 33.43
N PHE A 34 38.75 -9.08 33.77
CA PHE A 34 38.88 -8.20 34.91
C PHE A 34 38.91 -8.98 36.24
N GLN A 35 40.02 -8.87 36.97
CA GLN A 35 40.22 -9.53 38.28
C GLN A 35 40.08 -8.56 39.46
N GLY A 36 39.70 -7.31 39.20
CA GLY A 36 39.47 -6.30 40.23
C GLY A 36 38.10 -6.46 40.91
N ASP A 37 37.78 -5.52 41.78
CA ASP A 37 36.49 -5.42 42.46
C ASP A 37 35.40 -4.98 41.47
N PRO A 38 34.38 -5.83 41.17
CA PRO A 38 33.32 -5.50 40.23
C PRO A 38 32.51 -4.27 40.64
N ASP A 39 32.43 -3.94 41.94
CA ASP A 39 31.66 -2.80 42.44
C ASP A 39 32.32 -1.44 42.12
N LYS A 40 33.56 -1.46 41.59
CA LYS A 40 34.28 -0.26 41.14
C LYS A 40 34.15 -0.01 39.64
N LEU A 41 33.43 -0.86 38.92
CA LEU A 41 33.21 -0.71 37.50
C LEU A 41 32.27 0.47 37.20
N ALA A 42 32.39 1.05 36.00
CA ALA A 42 31.48 2.11 35.60
C ALA A 42 30.07 1.54 35.34
N ASN A 43 29.05 2.41 35.35
CA ASN A 43 27.67 2.00 35.06
C ASN A 43 27.52 1.28 33.70
N VAL A 44 28.32 1.69 32.70
CA VAL A 44 28.32 1.06 31.36
C VAL A 44 28.82 -0.38 31.43
N ASP A 45 29.88 -0.63 32.20
CA ASP A 45 30.45 -1.96 32.39
C ASP A 45 29.46 -2.88 33.13
N HIS A 46 28.79 -2.37 34.16
CA HIS A 46 27.70 -3.10 34.84
C HIS A 46 26.54 -3.44 33.91
N PHE A 47 26.18 -2.51 33.01
CA PHE A 47 25.18 -2.76 31.98
C PHE A 47 25.63 -3.89 31.03
N TYR A 48 26.87 -3.84 30.53
CA TYR A 48 27.41 -4.88 29.66
C TYR A 48 27.50 -6.24 30.35
N LEU A 49 27.92 -6.31 31.61
CA LEU A 49 27.91 -7.57 32.37
C LEU A 49 26.50 -8.14 32.50
N SER A 50 25.51 -7.29 32.78
CA SER A 50 24.09 -7.69 32.85
C SER A 50 23.57 -8.19 31.49
N LEU A 51 24.01 -7.57 30.40
CA LEU A 51 23.64 -7.95 29.04
C LEU A 51 24.30 -9.27 28.61
N LEU A 52 25.59 -9.45 28.93
CA LEU A 52 26.36 -10.68 28.66
C LEU A 52 25.82 -11.90 29.41
N ALA A 53 25.18 -11.69 30.57
CA ALA A 53 24.49 -12.74 31.30
C ALA A 53 23.24 -13.26 30.57
N VAL A 54 22.70 -12.51 29.59
CA VAL A 54 21.57 -12.95 28.78
C VAL A 54 22.07 -13.80 27.60
N PRO A 55 21.67 -15.09 27.52
CA PRO A 55 22.10 -15.94 26.42
C PRO A 55 21.63 -15.39 25.08
N CYS A 56 22.54 -15.31 24.12
CA CYS A 56 22.28 -14.83 22.75
C CYS A 56 21.62 -13.44 22.73
N TYR A 57 22.00 -12.53 23.65
CA TYR A 57 21.39 -11.19 23.78
C TYR A 57 21.32 -10.42 22.46
N GLN A 58 22.39 -10.48 21.64
CA GLN A 58 22.44 -9.77 20.36
C GLN A 58 21.33 -10.25 19.42
N LEU A 59 21.24 -11.56 19.20
CA LEU A 59 20.18 -12.17 18.39
C LEU A 59 18.78 -11.83 18.94
N ARG A 60 18.61 -11.81 20.26
CA ARG A 60 17.32 -11.42 20.86
C ARG A 60 16.95 -9.98 20.53
N ILE A 61 17.90 -9.04 20.62
CA ILE A 61 17.66 -7.63 20.28
C ILE A 61 17.37 -7.48 18.78
N GLU A 62 18.10 -8.20 17.92
CA GLU A 62 17.83 -8.25 16.48
C GLU A 62 16.42 -8.77 16.19
N CYS A 63 15.99 -9.85 16.85
CA CYS A 63 14.62 -10.37 16.73
C CYS A 63 13.57 -9.37 17.24
N MET A 64 13.82 -8.70 18.37
CA MET A 64 12.93 -7.66 18.89
C MET A 64 12.77 -6.53 17.87
N LEU A 65 13.87 -6.07 17.27
CA LEU A 65 13.85 -5.04 16.23
C LEU A 65 13.03 -5.50 15.02
N LEU A 66 13.27 -6.72 14.55
CA LEU A 66 12.53 -7.29 13.42
C LEU A 66 11.03 -7.35 13.70
N CYS A 67 10.62 -7.74 14.90
CA CYS A 67 9.21 -7.76 15.30
C CYS A 67 8.59 -6.36 15.21
N GLU A 68 9.22 -5.34 15.81
CA GLU A 68 8.71 -3.96 15.81
C GLU A 68 8.67 -3.35 14.40
N GLU A 69 9.70 -3.58 13.59
CA GLU A 69 9.72 -3.11 12.20
C GLU A 69 8.64 -3.79 11.37
N THR A 70 8.45 -5.10 11.54
CA THR A 70 7.43 -5.85 10.81
C THR A 70 6.03 -5.37 11.18
N LEU A 71 5.75 -5.12 12.46
CA LEU A 71 4.47 -4.57 12.91
C LEU A 71 4.20 -3.21 12.25
N SER A 72 5.18 -2.32 12.27
CA SER A 72 5.08 -1.00 11.64
C SER A 72 4.80 -1.09 10.12
N VAL A 73 5.49 -2.00 9.43
CA VAL A 73 5.29 -2.24 7.99
C VAL A 73 3.89 -2.79 7.73
N LEU A 74 3.41 -3.73 8.55
CA LEU A 74 2.08 -4.31 8.41
C LEU A 74 0.97 -3.28 8.64
N GLU A 75 1.12 -2.40 9.63
CA GLU A 75 0.16 -1.32 9.89
C GLU A 75 0.03 -0.36 8.70
N ILE A 76 1.12 -0.12 7.97
CA ILE A 76 1.12 0.72 6.76
C ILE A 76 0.56 -0.03 5.55
N LEU A 77 0.91 -1.30 5.39
CA LEU A 77 0.61 -2.05 4.16
C LEU A 77 -0.81 -2.62 4.17
N LYS A 78 -1.28 -3.12 5.30
CA LYS A 78 -2.60 -3.77 5.43
C LYS A 78 -3.76 -2.90 4.90
N PRO A 79 -3.93 -1.63 5.31
CA PRO A 79 -5.03 -0.82 4.79
C PRO A 79 -4.92 -0.55 3.28
N LYS A 80 -3.70 -0.51 2.72
CA LYS A 80 -3.50 -0.35 1.27
C LYS A 80 -3.94 -1.58 0.49
N VAL A 81 -3.64 -2.77 1.02
CA VAL A 81 -4.06 -4.05 0.42
C VAL A 81 -5.58 -4.20 0.51
N GLU A 82 -6.18 -3.92 1.67
CA GLU A 82 -7.63 -3.96 1.87
C GLU A 82 -8.36 -2.99 0.92
N LEU A 83 -7.78 -1.80 0.69
CA LEU A 83 -8.33 -0.83 -0.27
C LEU A 83 -8.27 -1.35 -1.72
N LEU A 84 -7.15 -1.95 -2.12
CA LEU A 84 -7.01 -2.56 -3.46
C LEU A 84 -7.96 -3.73 -3.67
N GLU A 85 -8.13 -4.58 -2.67
CA GLU A 85 -9.08 -5.69 -2.69
C GLU A 85 -10.51 -5.16 -2.84
N THR A 86 -10.89 -4.16 -2.04
CA THR A 86 -12.19 -3.49 -2.12
C THR A 86 -12.43 -2.90 -3.52
N ALA A 87 -11.46 -2.18 -4.08
CA ALA A 87 -11.57 -1.61 -5.42
C ALA A 87 -11.77 -2.71 -6.48
N CYS A 88 -11.03 -3.80 -6.41
CA CYS A 88 -11.18 -4.93 -7.32
C CYS A 88 -12.54 -5.62 -7.17
N GLU A 89 -13.04 -5.78 -5.95
CA GLU A 89 -14.37 -6.33 -5.69
C GLU A 89 -15.48 -5.44 -6.22
N ASN A 90 -15.40 -4.12 -6.00
CA ASN A 90 -16.36 -3.16 -6.53
C ASN A 90 -16.42 -3.25 -8.06
N LEU A 91 -15.26 -3.23 -8.73
CA LEU A 91 -15.21 -3.40 -10.19
C LEU A 91 -15.82 -4.72 -10.66
N ARG A 92 -15.60 -5.82 -9.92
CA ARG A 92 -16.11 -7.15 -10.30
C ARG A 92 -17.61 -7.30 -10.05
N LYS A 93 -18.15 -6.61 -9.05
CA LYS A 93 -19.58 -6.65 -8.68
C LYS A 93 -20.40 -5.58 -9.40
N SER A 94 -19.75 -4.52 -9.91
CA SER A 94 -20.37 -3.44 -10.66
C SER A 94 -21.15 -3.98 -11.86
N SER A 95 -22.44 -3.70 -11.88
CA SER A 95 -23.29 -3.90 -13.06
C SER A 95 -23.34 -2.66 -13.95
N LEU A 96 -22.96 -1.49 -13.40
CA LEU A 96 -22.95 -0.20 -14.09
C LEU A 96 -21.77 -0.08 -15.06
N LEU A 97 -20.57 -0.51 -14.67
CA LEU A 97 -19.38 -0.39 -15.52
C LEU A 97 -19.52 -1.16 -16.84
N PRO A 98 -19.96 -2.45 -16.87
CA PRO A 98 -20.23 -3.16 -18.12
C PRO A 98 -21.33 -2.51 -18.95
N SER A 99 -22.36 -1.96 -18.31
CA SER A 99 -23.49 -1.31 -19.00
C SER A 99 -23.07 0.01 -19.66
N PHE A 100 -22.27 0.82 -18.95
CA PHE A 100 -21.65 2.02 -19.50
C PHE A 100 -20.70 1.69 -20.66
N CYS A 101 -19.88 0.63 -20.53
CA CYS A 101 -19.04 0.16 -21.62
C CYS A 101 -19.85 -0.28 -22.84
N LYS A 102 -21.00 -0.94 -22.65
CA LYS A 102 -21.91 -1.31 -23.75
C LYS A 102 -22.48 -0.08 -24.45
N LEU A 103 -22.88 0.94 -23.71
CA LEU A 103 -23.35 2.20 -24.29
C LEU A 103 -22.26 2.85 -25.16
N ILE A 104 -21.05 2.96 -24.63
CA ILE A 104 -19.88 3.46 -25.37
C ILE A 104 -19.62 2.62 -26.63
N LEU A 105 -19.69 1.30 -26.52
CA LEU A 105 -19.46 0.38 -27.65
C LEU A 105 -20.53 0.58 -28.74
N SER A 106 -21.80 0.70 -28.37
CA SER A 106 -22.91 0.94 -29.29
C SER A 106 -22.73 2.26 -30.05
N VAL A 107 -22.44 3.34 -29.32
CA VAL A 107 -22.18 4.66 -29.91
C VAL A 107 -20.93 4.62 -30.81
N GLY A 108 -19.86 4.01 -30.33
CA GLY A 108 -18.61 3.85 -31.08
C GLY A 108 -18.81 3.07 -32.38
N ASN A 109 -19.56 1.97 -32.35
CA ASN A 109 -19.87 1.16 -33.53
C ASN A 109 -20.74 1.90 -34.54
N PHE A 110 -21.71 2.69 -34.06
CA PHE A 110 -22.53 3.54 -34.93
C PHE A 110 -21.68 4.61 -35.64
N LEU A 111 -20.82 5.32 -34.90
CA LEU A 111 -19.95 6.36 -35.46
C LEU A 111 -18.90 5.81 -36.43
N ASN A 112 -18.42 4.59 -36.18
CA ASN A 112 -17.42 3.92 -37.01
C ASN A 112 -18.03 2.97 -38.05
N TYR A 113 -19.33 3.09 -38.33
CA TYR A 113 -19.98 2.22 -39.31
C TYR A 113 -19.29 2.30 -40.68
N GLY A 114 -18.92 1.13 -41.22
CA GLY A 114 -18.19 1.02 -42.49
C GLY A 114 -16.68 1.27 -42.41
N SER A 115 -16.11 1.53 -41.23
CA SER A 115 -14.66 1.60 -41.01
C SER A 115 -14.10 0.26 -40.50
N HIS A 116 -12.77 0.10 -40.50
CA HIS A 116 -12.11 -1.09 -39.96
C HIS A 116 -12.33 -1.28 -38.44
N THR A 117 -12.74 -0.22 -37.74
CA THR A 117 -13.06 -0.24 -36.30
C THR A 117 -14.56 -0.25 -36.03
N GLY A 118 -15.40 -0.37 -37.05
CA GLY A 118 -16.83 -0.62 -36.91
C GLY A 118 -17.13 -2.08 -36.56
N ASN A 119 -18.27 -2.32 -35.92
CA ASN A 119 -18.72 -3.66 -35.49
C ASN A 119 -17.73 -4.37 -34.53
N ALA A 120 -17.11 -3.60 -33.64
CA ALA A 120 -16.25 -4.14 -32.60
C ALA A 120 -17.08 -4.86 -31.51
N GLU A 121 -16.50 -5.91 -30.93
CA GLU A 121 -17.08 -6.66 -29.80
C GLU A 121 -16.63 -6.11 -28.43
N GLY A 122 -15.64 -5.21 -28.42
CA GLY A 122 -15.11 -4.58 -27.22
C GLY A 122 -14.02 -3.56 -27.53
N PHE A 123 -13.57 -2.87 -26.50
CA PHE A 123 -12.48 -1.89 -26.60
C PHE A 123 -11.59 -1.96 -25.35
N LYS A 124 -10.36 -1.44 -25.46
CA LYS A 124 -9.44 -1.33 -24.33
C LYS A 124 -9.94 -0.25 -23.37
N ILE A 125 -9.91 -0.49 -22.06
CA ILE A 125 -10.29 0.51 -21.03
C ILE A 125 -9.55 1.86 -21.20
N SER A 126 -8.30 1.85 -21.67
CA SER A 126 -7.55 3.08 -21.97
C SER A 126 -8.17 3.96 -23.06
N SER A 127 -9.08 3.43 -23.88
CA SER A 127 -9.85 4.21 -24.85
C SER A 127 -10.87 5.14 -24.20
N LEU A 128 -11.27 4.92 -22.94
CA LEU A 128 -12.18 5.82 -22.21
C LEU A 128 -11.65 7.26 -22.16
N LEU A 129 -10.32 7.42 -22.03
CA LEU A 129 -9.66 8.72 -22.03
C LEU A 129 -9.85 9.48 -23.34
N LYS A 130 -10.08 8.79 -24.46
CA LYS A 130 -10.27 9.41 -25.79
C LYS A 130 -11.66 9.98 -25.99
N LEU A 131 -12.62 9.64 -25.13
CA LEU A 131 -13.99 10.15 -25.21
C LEU A 131 -14.06 11.67 -24.95
N THR A 132 -13.12 12.20 -24.16
CA THR A 132 -12.97 13.64 -23.92
C THR A 132 -12.26 14.36 -25.06
N GLU A 133 -11.49 13.63 -25.89
CA GLU A 133 -10.73 14.18 -27.01
C GLU A 133 -11.55 14.25 -28.31
N THR A 134 -12.51 13.33 -28.48
CA THR A 134 -13.33 13.24 -29.69
C THR A 134 -14.40 14.32 -29.67
N LYS A 135 -14.27 15.35 -30.52
CA LYS A 135 -15.20 16.49 -30.57
C LYS A 135 -16.36 16.26 -31.53
N ALA A 136 -17.54 16.75 -31.16
CA ALA A 136 -18.69 16.84 -32.03
C ALA A 136 -18.52 17.97 -33.06
N ASN A 137 -19.40 18.00 -34.07
CA ASN A 137 -19.43 19.06 -35.09
C ASN A 137 -19.69 20.46 -34.51
N LYS A 138 -20.28 20.53 -33.30
CA LYS A 138 -20.43 21.78 -32.53
C LYS A 138 -19.21 21.96 -31.62
N SER A 139 -18.59 23.15 -31.68
CA SER A 139 -17.44 23.45 -30.84
C SER A 139 -17.79 23.30 -29.34
N ARG A 140 -16.85 22.75 -28.56
CA ARG A 140 -16.91 22.49 -27.10
C ARG A 140 -17.67 21.25 -26.63
N ILE A 141 -18.39 20.53 -27.48
CA ILE A 141 -19.04 19.26 -27.09
C ILE A 141 -18.14 18.08 -27.49
N THR A 142 -17.97 17.12 -26.57
CA THR A 142 -17.18 15.90 -26.80
C THR A 142 -18.08 14.68 -26.88
N LEU A 143 -17.54 13.56 -27.33
CA LEU A 143 -18.24 12.28 -27.36
C LEU A 143 -18.71 11.86 -25.96
N LEU A 144 -17.91 12.12 -24.92
CA LEU A 144 -18.32 11.88 -23.54
C LEU A 144 -19.59 12.65 -23.17
N HIS A 145 -19.69 13.93 -23.54
CA HIS A 145 -20.89 14.73 -23.25
C HIS A 145 -22.14 14.13 -23.90
N HIS A 146 -22.04 13.65 -25.15
CA HIS A 146 -23.16 12.99 -25.82
C HIS A 146 -23.54 11.65 -25.18
N ILE A 147 -22.55 10.89 -24.71
CA ILE A 147 -22.81 9.63 -24.00
C ILE A 147 -23.51 9.89 -22.66
N LEU A 148 -23.14 10.97 -21.96
CA LEU A 148 -23.80 11.38 -20.73
C LEU A 148 -25.23 11.89 -20.97
N GLU A 149 -25.46 12.67 -22.04
CA GLU A 149 -26.81 13.10 -22.45
C GLU A 149 -27.71 11.89 -22.76
N GLU A 150 -27.18 10.90 -23.49
CA GLU A 150 -27.89 9.65 -23.77
C GLU A 150 -28.18 8.85 -22.49
N ALA A 151 -27.22 8.81 -21.54
CA ALA A 151 -27.41 8.17 -20.25
C ALA A 151 -28.49 8.89 -19.41
N GLU A 152 -28.49 10.22 -19.36
CA GLU A 152 -29.51 11.01 -18.65
C GLU A 152 -30.93 10.78 -19.18
N LEU A 153 -31.06 10.58 -20.49
CA LEU A 153 -32.35 10.37 -21.15
C LEU A 153 -32.85 8.93 -21.04
N ASN A 154 -31.97 7.94 -21.20
CA ASN A 154 -32.37 6.55 -21.42
C ASN A 154 -31.80 5.54 -20.41
N HIS A 155 -30.78 5.91 -19.63
CA HIS A 155 -30.04 5.03 -18.73
C HIS A 155 -29.56 5.75 -17.45
N GLN A 156 -30.48 6.38 -16.71
CA GLN A 156 -30.15 7.25 -15.56
C GLN A 156 -29.33 6.55 -14.48
N GLU A 157 -29.49 5.24 -14.32
CA GLU A 157 -28.70 4.42 -13.41
C GLU A 157 -27.19 4.49 -13.68
N LEU A 158 -26.77 4.76 -14.92
CA LEU A 158 -25.36 4.86 -15.27
C LEU A 158 -24.68 6.10 -14.68
N LEU A 159 -25.46 7.10 -14.23
CA LEU A 159 -24.94 8.30 -13.59
C LEU A 159 -24.40 8.02 -12.18
N GLU A 160 -24.80 6.90 -11.57
CA GLU A 160 -24.29 6.43 -10.26
C GLU A 160 -22.95 5.67 -10.38
N LEU A 161 -22.44 5.47 -11.61
CA LEU A 161 -21.18 4.77 -11.84
C LEU A 161 -19.99 5.34 -11.04
N PRO A 162 -19.79 6.68 -10.92
CA PRO A 162 -18.68 7.22 -10.14
C PRO A 162 -18.71 6.76 -8.68
N ASP A 163 -19.89 6.70 -8.07
CA ASP A 163 -20.08 6.25 -6.69
C ASP A 163 -19.82 4.74 -6.56
N ASP A 164 -20.28 3.95 -7.55
CA ASP A 164 -20.08 2.49 -7.61
C ASP A 164 -18.59 2.10 -7.68
N ILE A 165 -17.73 2.97 -8.24
CA ILE A 165 -16.29 2.74 -8.37
C ILE A 165 -15.41 3.67 -7.51
N GLU A 166 -15.98 4.36 -6.51
CA GLU A 166 -15.25 5.33 -5.66
C GLU A 166 -13.95 4.75 -5.06
N ALA A 167 -13.98 3.48 -4.66
CA ALA A 167 -12.82 2.78 -4.11
C ALA A 167 -11.63 2.73 -5.10
N CYS A 168 -11.88 2.75 -6.40
CA CYS A 168 -10.84 2.78 -7.43
C CYS A 168 -10.08 4.11 -7.45
N GLU A 169 -10.77 5.24 -7.26
CA GLU A 169 -10.13 6.56 -7.17
C GLU A 169 -9.18 6.59 -5.97
N ARG A 170 -9.68 6.15 -4.81
CA ARG A 170 -8.88 6.06 -3.58
C ARG A 170 -7.68 5.11 -3.72
N ALA A 171 -7.85 4.00 -4.44
CA ALA A 171 -6.79 3.01 -4.67
C ALA A 171 -5.74 3.46 -5.69
N ALA A 172 -6.08 4.36 -6.61
CA ALA A 172 -5.17 4.83 -7.66
C ALA A 172 -4.04 5.73 -7.15
N GLY A 173 -4.24 6.38 -5.99
CA GLY A 173 -3.24 7.22 -5.32
C GLY A 173 -3.43 8.71 -5.56
#